data_AF-A0AAU2E604-F1
#
_entry.id   AF-A0AAU2E604-F1
#
_cell.length_a   1.000
_cell.length_b   1.000
_cell.length_c   1.000
_cell.angle_alpha   90.00
_cell.angle_beta   90.00
_cell.angle_gamma   90.00
#
_symmetry.space_group_name_H-M   'P 1'
#
loop_
_entity.id
_entity.type
_entity.pdbx_description
1 polymer ?
#
loop_
_entity_poly.entity_id
_entity_poly.type
_entity_poly.pdbx_seq_one_letter_code
_entity_poly.pdbx_strand_id
1 'polypeptide(L)'
;MLAAAALTAPLLALATPAQAATGPTASVTLGDSYISGEAGRWKGNSLTTSGSRAGTDRAWTGSSYDPSRAYGSSYANGCDRSDVAEVRSATGIAQTQINLACSGAVSANVFRASNGGQSYKGELPQADQLAAVAAANDVKLITLSIGGNDLGFADVIETCVKDYLIWYSYCYDDQQEAVNSRMPAAMAGVGKSIDEIRAVMTAAGYSSSSYRIVLQSYPSPIPRGADMRYPESGWSRADTGGCPFWNGDADWARNTLVPQISNELGKVAKAKGVQFLDLRDMMAGREVCSKATKQATSSSAPSATTSEWARFVDAGLSASQGDVRESMHPNYYGQLALGRCLALVWAKPTGDQSCRNTAGQDAAGMYLVAK
;
A
#
# COMPACT_ATOMS: atom_id res chain seq x y z
N MET A 1 49.04 55.18 -30.34
CA MET A 1 47.78 54.59 -29.84
C MET A 1 48.01 53.08 -29.71
N LEU A 2 48.16 52.58 -28.49
CA LEU A 2 48.28 51.14 -28.19
C LEU A 2 47.11 50.78 -27.28
N ALA A 3 46.16 50.01 -27.80
CA ALA A 3 44.99 49.54 -27.07
C ALA A 3 45.34 48.22 -26.36
N ALA A 4 45.28 48.22 -25.04
CA ALA A 4 45.41 47.01 -24.23
C ALA A 4 44.03 46.32 -24.12
N ALA A 5 43.92 45.11 -24.67
CA ALA A 5 42.75 44.27 -24.49
C ALA A 5 42.90 43.49 -23.18
N ALA A 6 42.01 43.76 -22.21
CA ALA A 6 41.90 42.99 -20.98
C ALA A 6 41.08 41.72 -21.23
N LEU A 7 41.71 40.55 -21.15
CA LEU A 7 41.02 39.26 -21.11
C LEU A 7 40.42 39.05 -19.71
N THR A 8 39.10 39.07 -19.60
CA THR A 8 38.39 38.56 -18.42
C THR A 8 38.23 37.04 -18.54
N ALA A 9 38.95 36.29 -17.71
CA ALA A 9 38.76 34.84 -17.57
C ALA A 9 37.47 34.54 -16.77
N PRO A 10 36.62 33.61 -17.22
CA PRO A 10 35.43 33.22 -16.47
C PRO A 10 35.83 32.38 -15.24
N LEU A 11 35.38 32.82 -14.07
CA LEU A 11 35.44 32.04 -12.83
C LEU A 11 34.53 30.80 -12.96
N LEU A 12 35.14 29.64 -13.15
CA LEU A 12 34.47 28.35 -12.97
C LEU A 12 34.11 28.19 -11.49
N ALA A 13 32.85 28.44 -11.14
CA ALA A 13 32.31 28.07 -9.84
C ALA A 13 32.30 26.54 -9.73
N LEU A 14 33.23 25.99 -8.95
CA LEU A 14 33.23 24.57 -8.60
C LEU A 14 31.97 24.30 -7.77
N ALA A 15 31.04 23.53 -8.32
CA ALA A 15 29.88 23.06 -7.57
C ALA A 15 30.39 22.25 -6.36
N THR A 16 30.02 22.67 -5.15
CA THR A 16 30.28 21.90 -3.95
C THR A 16 29.64 20.52 -4.10
N PRO A 17 30.35 19.42 -3.77
CA PRO A 17 29.76 18.09 -3.86
C PRO A 17 28.50 18.03 -2.98
N ALA A 18 27.43 17.42 -3.52
CA ALA A 18 26.21 17.20 -2.76
C ALA A 18 26.54 16.36 -1.51
N GLN A 19 26.12 16.85 -0.35
CA GLN A 19 26.30 16.17 0.93
C GLN A 19 24.92 15.82 1.47
N ALA A 20 24.74 14.58 1.94
CA ALA A 20 23.51 14.16 2.58
C ALA A 20 23.14 15.15 3.70
N ALA A 21 21.86 15.50 3.77
CA ALA A 21 21.38 16.41 4.80
C ALA A 21 21.55 15.80 6.20
N THR A 22 21.90 16.66 7.16
CA THR A 22 22.02 16.34 8.59
C THR A 22 20.75 16.68 9.37
N GLY A 23 19.62 16.80 8.65
CA GLY A 23 18.30 17.07 9.23
C GLY A 23 17.80 15.92 10.11
N PRO A 24 16.55 15.99 10.61
CA PRO A 24 15.99 14.90 11.40
C PRO A 24 15.98 13.60 10.60
N THR A 25 16.14 12.48 11.30
CA THR A 25 16.05 11.16 10.65
C THR A 25 14.66 10.96 10.06
N ALA A 26 14.58 10.38 8.86
CA ALA A 26 13.30 10.14 8.19
C ALA A 26 13.08 8.70 7.74
N SER A 27 11.83 8.25 7.84
CA SER A 27 11.29 7.07 7.17
C SER A 27 10.27 7.54 6.12
N VAL A 28 10.45 7.09 4.87
CA VAL A 28 9.70 7.58 3.72
C VAL A 28 9.02 6.41 3.01
N THR A 29 7.73 6.54 2.68
CA THR A 29 7.04 5.59 1.81
C THR A 29 6.76 6.18 0.44
N LEU A 30 6.96 5.35 -0.59
CA LEU A 30 6.56 5.59 -1.98
C LEU A 30 5.71 4.40 -2.43
N GLY A 31 4.76 4.63 -3.32
CA GLY A 31 3.93 3.56 -3.85
C GLY A 31 2.50 3.95 -4.18
N ASP A 32 1.65 2.94 -4.18
CA ASP A 32 0.22 3.01 -4.49
C ASP A 32 -0.67 3.14 -3.24
N SER A 33 -1.95 2.81 -3.40
CA SER A 33 -3.01 2.92 -2.39
C SER A 33 -2.80 2.05 -1.15
N TYR A 34 -2.19 0.87 -1.29
CA TYR A 34 -2.01 -0.03 -0.15
C TYR A 34 -1.06 0.56 0.89
N ILE A 35 0.00 1.23 0.41
CA ILE A 35 0.99 1.90 1.27
C ILE A 35 0.67 3.39 1.51
N SER A 36 -0.18 4.02 0.69
CA SER A 36 -0.72 5.35 1.01
C SER A 36 -1.58 5.30 2.28
N GLY A 37 -2.20 4.15 2.56
CA GLY A 37 -3.08 3.98 3.71
C GLY A 37 -4.56 4.10 3.35
N GLU A 38 -4.91 3.93 2.08
CA GLU A 38 -6.30 3.94 1.64
C GLU A 38 -7.15 2.97 2.48
N ALA A 39 -8.40 3.36 2.76
CA ALA A 39 -9.30 2.73 3.72
C ALA A 39 -8.89 2.81 5.20
N GLY A 40 -7.77 3.45 5.54
CA GLY A 40 -7.33 3.66 6.93
C GLY A 40 -8.33 4.41 7.82
N ARG A 41 -9.35 5.06 7.24
CA ARG A 41 -10.47 5.65 7.99
C ARG A 41 -11.41 4.63 8.62
N TRP A 42 -11.38 3.37 8.20
CA TRP A 42 -12.35 2.35 8.61
C TRP A 42 -11.83 1.46 9.73
N LYS A 43 -12.48 1.45 10.89
CA LYS A 43 -12.24 0.51 11.98
C LYS A 43 -13.10 -0.73 11.78
N GLY A 44 -12.70 -1.62 10.88
CA GLY A 44 -13.52 -2.77 10.48
C GLY A 44 -14.68 -2.38 9.56
N ASN A 45 -15.62 -3.31 9.38
CA ASN A 45 -16.78 -3.14 8.50
C ASN A 45 -18.09 -3.25 9.29
N SER A 46 -19.15 -2.61 8.80
CA SER A 46 -20.52 -2.74 9.34
C SER A 46 -21.54 -2.63 8.22
N LEU A 47 -22.71 -3.26 8.39
CA LEU A 47 -23.88 -3.01 7.55
C LEU A 47 -24.68 -1.77 7.99
N THR A 48 -24.34 -1.17 9.12
CA THR A 48 -24.99 0.06 9.58
C THR A 48 -24.54 1.21 8.69
N THR A 49 -25.45 1.81 7.92
CA THR A 49 -25.13 2.89 6.96
C THR A 49 -25.30 4.30 7.52
N SER A 50 -25.84 4.43 8.73
CA SER A 50 -26.11 5.70 9.40
C SER A 50 -25.13 5.98 10.55
N GLY A 51 -25.07 7.25 10.96
CA GLY A 51 -24.27 7.70 12.09
C GLY A 51 -22.78 7.35 11.93
N SER A 52 -22.16 6.85 13.00
CA SER A 52 -20.76 6.40 12.96
C SER A 52 -20.56 5.03 12.28
N ARG A 53 -21.60 4.47 11.66
CA ARG A 53 -21.58 3.14 11.03
C ARG A 53 -21.17 2.06 12.02
N ALA A 54 -21.87 2.03 13.17
CA ALA A 54 -21.50 1.21 14.34
C ALA A 54 -20.09 1.48 14.89
N GLY A 55 -19.56 2.69 14.72
CA GLY A 55 -18.24 3.10 15.18
C GLY A 55 -17.09 2.77 14.24
N THR A 56 -17.38 2.26 13.03
CA THR A 56 -16.34 1.92 12.06
C THR A 56 -15.81 3.13 11.31
N ASP A 57 -16.62 4.17 11.06
CA ASP A 57 -16.18 5.31 10.25
C ASP A 57 -15.55 6.43 11.09
N ARG A 58 -14.22 6.57 10.99
CA ARG A 58 -13.47 7.63 11.66
C ARG A 58 -13.75 9.03 11.07
N ALA A 59 -14.39 9.11 9.90
CA ALA A 59 -14.81 10.38 9.31
C ALA A 59 -16.05 10.98 10.00
N TRP A 60 -16.84 10.19 10.75
CA TRP A 60 -18.07 10.68 11.37
C TRP A 60 -17.81 11.79 12.40
N THR A 61 -18.43 12.95 12.19
CA THR A 61 -18.27 14.16 13.02
C THR A 61 -19.33 14.29 14.12
N GLY A 62 -20.31 13.38 14.16
CA GLY A 62 -21.51 13.51 15.00
C GLY A 62 -22.76 13.89 14.21
N SER A 63 -22.60 14.51 13.04
CA SER A 63 -23.70 14.90 12.15
C SER A 63 -23.41 14.75 10.66
N SER A 64 -22.14 14.68 10.27
CA SER A 64 -21.67 14.54 8.89
C SER A 64 -20.43 13.66 8.80
N TYR A 65 -19.89 13.47 7.60
CA TYR A 65 -18.64 12.75 7.39
C TYR A 65 -17.58 13.70 6.84
N ASP A 66 -16.41 13.69 7.46
CA ASP A 66 -15.22 14.42 7.03
C ASP A 66 -14.02 13.46 6.88
N PRO A 67 -13.81 12.90 5.67
CA PRO A 67 -12.70 11.99 5.40
C PRO A 67 -11.32 12.65 5.53
N SER A 68 -11.23 13.98 5.48
CA SER A 68 -9.96 14.69 5.68
C SER A 68 -9.40 14.48 7.09
N ARG A 69 -10.23 14.07 8.07
CA ARG A 69 -9.76 13.66 9.40
C ARG A 69 -8.88 12.41 9.37
N ALA A 70 -9.03 11.56 8.35
CA ALA A 70 -8.21 10.37 8.19
C ALA A 70 -7.11 10.55 7.14
N TYR A 71 -7.35 11.33 6.08
CA TYR A 71 -6.43 11.47 4.93
C TYR A 71 -5.73 12.83 4.84
N GLY A 72 -6.11 13.79 5.69
CA GLY A 72 -5.62 15.17 5.62
C GLY A 72 -5.93 15.83 4.27
N SER A 73 -5.02 16.69 3.83
CA SER A 73 -5.13 17.40 2.54
C SER A 73 -5.09 16.48 1.32
N SER A 74 -4.52 15.27 1.46
CA SER A 74 -4.43 14.29 0.36
C SER A 74 -5.78 13.69 -0.05
N TYR A 75 -6.83 13.92 0.74
CA TYR A 75 -8.18 13.58 0.31
C TYR A 75 -8.61 14.41 -0.91
N ALA A 76 -8.21 15.68 -0.96
CA ALA A 76 -8.67 16.62 -1.98
C ALA A 76 -8.20 16.26 -3.39
N ASN A 77 -7.01 15.67 -3.52
CA ASN A 77 -6.51 15.15 -4.80
C ASN A 77 -6.72 13.63 -4.95
N GLY A 78 -7.24 12.97 -3.91
CA GLY A 78 -7.50 11.54 -3.89
C GLY A 78 -6.25 10.68 -3.80
N CYS A 79 -5.13 11.19 -3.26
CA CYS A 79 -3.98 10.33 -2.95
C CYS A 79 -4.20 9.49 -1.69
N ASP A 80 -5.20 9.83 -0.87
CA ASP A 80 -5.70 9.02 0.25
C ASP A 80 -4.59 8.56 1.20
N ARG A 81 -3.73 9.50 1.61
CA ARG A 81 -2.62 9.29 2.54
C ARG A 81 -3.13 9.27 3.97
N SER A 82 -3.35 8.09 4.53
CA SER A 82 -3.95 7.98 5.86
C SER A 82 -2.97 8.39 6.97
N ASP A 83 -3.53 9.02 8.01
CA ASP A 83 -2.88 9.31 9.29
C ASP A 83 -2.41 8.05 10.05
N VAL A 84 -2.90 6.86 9.66
CA VAL A 84 -2.50 5.57 10.23
C VAL A 84 -1.80 4.67 9.22
N ALA A 85 -1.49 5.17 8.02
CA ALA A 85 -0.73 4.44 7.01
C ALA A 85 0.52 3.79 7.63
N GLU A 86 0.99 2.70 7.06
CA GLU A 86 2.13 1.91 7.57
C GLU A 86 3.28 2.75 8.13
N VAL A 87 3.76 3.76 7.39
CA VAL A 87 4.86 4.63 7.84
C VAL A 87 4.52 5.43 9.08
N ARG A 88 3.26 5.84 9.25
CA ARG A 88 2.77 6.62 10.39
C ARG A 88 2.61 5.75 11.64
N SER A 89 2.21 4.49 11.47
CA SER A 89 1.99 3.54 12.57
C SER A 89 3.27 2.79 12.97
N ALA A 90 4.30 2.76 12.11
CA ALA A 90 5.63 2.21 12.39
C ALA A 90 6.50 3.15 13.27
N THR A 91 6.12 3.31 14.53
CA THR A 91 6.87 4.15 15.49
C THR A 91 8.28 3.61 15.78
N GLY A 92 9.22 4.50 16.09
CA GLY A 92 10.59 4.13 16.53
C GLY A 92 11.60 3.88 15.40
N ILE A 93 11.22 4.03 14.13
CA ILE A 93 12.15 3.91 13.00
C ILE A 93 12.98 5.20 12.82
N ALA A 94 12.31 6.36 12.87
CA ALA A 94 12.89 7.66 12.58
C ALA A 94 12.12 8.78 13.30
N GLN A 95 12.71 9.98 13.38
CA GLN A 95 12.08 11.17 13.98
C GLN A 95 10.91 11.67 13.14
N THR A 96 11.01 11.58 11.81
CA THR A 96 9.99 12.03 10.86
C THR A 96 9.48 10.85 10.03
N GLN A 97 8.17 10.73 9.91
CA GLN A 97 7.50 9.79 9.01
C GLN A 97 6.91 10.57 7.82
N ILE A 98 7.21 10.16 6.60
CA ILE A 98 6.80 10.87 5.38
C ILE A 98 6.14 9.88 4.44
N ASN A 99 4.94 10.24 3.97
CA ASN A 99 4.19 9.43 3.02
C ASN A 99 4.08 10.18 1.69
N LEU A 100 4.79 9.70 0.67
CA LEU A 100 4.76 10.23 -0.70
C LEU A 100 3.90 9.36 -1.62
N ALA A 101 3.47 8.18 -1.16
CA ALA A 101 2.61 7.28 -1.92
C ALA A 101 1.28 7.94 -2.27
N CYS A 102 0.64 7.47 -3.34
CA CYS A 102 -0.61 8.03 -3.80
C CYS A 102 -1.51 6.92 -4.33
N SER A 103 -2.75 6.87 -3.84
CA SER A 103 -3.76 5.93 -4.32
C SER A 103 -3.88 5.94 -5.85
N GLY A 104 -3.88 4.76 -6.47
CA GLY A 104 -3.97 4.59 -7.93
C GLY A 104 -2.66 4.80 -8.70
N ALA A 105 -1.54 5.10 -8.03
CA ALA A 105 -0.24 5.23 -8.69
C ALA A 105 0.22 3.91 -9.34
N VAL A 106 0.82 4.02 -10.52
CA VAL A 106 1.58 2.95 -11.19
C VAL A 106 3.08 3.24 -11.07
N SER A 107 3.93 2.28 -11.46
CA SER A 107 5.39 2.44 -11.41
C SER A 107 5.91 3.71 -12.12
N ALA A 108 5.28 4.10 -13.23
CA ALA A 108 5.62 5.33 -13.96
C ALA A 108 5.46 6.62 -13.12
N ASN A 109 4.63 6.61 -12.08
CA ASN A 109 4.47 7.75 -11.17
C ASN A 109 5.56 7.81 -10.10
N VAL A 110 6.37 6.75 -9.96
CA VAL A 110 7.51 6.74 -9.05
C VAL A 110 8.76 7.31 -9.69
N PHE A 111 9.00 7.09 -10.98
CA PHE A 111 10.25 7.51 -11.64
C PHE A 111 10.47 9.03 -11.56
N ARG A 112 11.72 9.49 -11.60
CA ARG A 112 11.97 10.94 -11.78
C ARG A 112 11.42 11.40 -13.12
N ALA A 113 10.85 12.60 -13.18
CA ALA A 113 10.36 13.22 -14.41
C ALA A 113 11.45 13.25 -15.50
N SER A 114 12.69 13.54 -15.11
CA SER A 114 13.85 13.57 -16.00
C SER A 114 14.20 12.21 -16.62
N ASN A 115 13.61 11.10 -16.14
CA ASN A 115 13.79 9.77 -16.69
C ASN A 115 12.45 9.05 -16.95
N GLY A 116 11.49 9.79 -17.51
CA GLY A 116 10.20 9.25 -17.97
C GLY A 116 9.16 9.06 -16.86
N GLY A 117 9.35 9.69 -15.70
CA GLY A 117 8.33 9.79 -14.66
C GLY A 117 7.15 10.67 -15.05
N GLN A 118 5.97 10.30 -14.55
CA GLN A 118 4.73 11.00 -14.85
C GLN A 118 4.10 11.56 -13.58
N SER A 119 3.80 12.86 -13.59
CA SER A 119 2.98 13.50 -12.57
C SER A 119 1.63 12.80 -12.43
N TYR A 120 1.09 12.80 -11.22
CA TYR A 120 -0.15 12.10 -10.93
C TYR A 120 -0.99 12.87 -9.91
N LYS A 121 -2.30 12.99 -10.14
CA LYS A 121 -3.24 13.70 -9.25
C LYS A 121 -2.75 15.10 -8.84
N GLY A 122 -2.16 15.82 -9.80
CA GLY A 122 -1.64 17.18 -9.61
C GLY A 122 -0.30 17.27 -8.86
N GLU A 123 0.33 16.15 -8.53
CA GLU A 123 1.63 16.10 -7.86
C GLU A 123 2.76 15.68 -8.80
N LEU A 124 3.98 16.11 -8.48
CA LEU A 124 5.19 15.64 -9.14
C LEU A 124 5.36 14.12 -8.95
N PRO A 125 6.13 13.44 -9.83
CA PRO A 125 6.49 12.05 -9.60
C PRO A 125 7.13 11.85 -8.21
N GLN A 126 6.88 10.69 -7.59
CA GLN A 126 7.22 10.47 -6.20
C GLN A 126 8.74 10.51 -5.93
N ALA A 127 9.59 10.11 -6.90
CA ALA A 127 11.04 10.27 -6.79
C ALA A 127 11.48 11.75 -6.78
N ASP A 128 10.79 12.63 -7.52
CA ASP A 128 11.10 14.07 -7.48
C ASP A 128 10.68 14.68 -6.14
N GLN A 129 9.57 14.22 -5.56
CA GLN A 129 9.19 14.57 -4.19
C GLN A 129 10.22 14.05 -3.17
N LEU A 130 10.72 12.82 -3.35
CA LEU A 130 11.78 12.26 -2.51
C LEU A 130 13.07 13.08 -2.57
N ALA A 131 13.40 13.71 -3.70
CA ALA A 131 14.58 14.56 -3.80
C ALA A 131 14.52 15.74 -2.82
N ALA A 132 13.35 16.38 -2.70
CA ALA A 132 13.13 17.45 -1.71
C ALA A 132 13.21 16.93 -0.27
N VAL A 133 12.69 15.73 0.00
CA VAL A 133 12.79 15.09 1.31
C VAL A 133 14.24 14.77 1.67
N ALA A 134 14.98 14.16 0.74
CA ALA A 134 16.38 13.77 0.94
C ALA A 134 17.30 14.98 1.17
N ALA A 135 16.99 16.12 0.54
CA ALA A 135 17.71 17.37 0.75
C ALA A 135 17.46 18.02 2.13
N ALA A 136 16.40 17.62 2.85
CA ALA A 136 15.99 18.25 4.11
C ALA A 136 16.10 17.33 5.35
N ASN A 137 16.30 16.03 5.15
CA ASN A 137 16.27 15.02 6.22
C ASN A 137 17.50 14.12 6.14
N ASP A 138 17.71 13.29 7.15
CA ASP A 138 18.63 12.15 7.14
C ASP A 138 17.81 10.86 6.93
N VAL A 139 17.52 10.51 5.68
CA VAL A 139 16.65 9.37 5.33
C VAL A 139 17.33 8.05 5.71
N LYS A 140 16.66 7.26 6.56
CA LYS A 140 17.16 5.95 7.02
C LYS A 140 16.46 4.76 6.38
N LEU A 141 15.18 4.92 6.06
CA LEU A 141 14.36 3.85 5.50
C LEU A 141 13.45 4.40 4.41
N ILE A 142 13.47 3.72 3.26
CA ILE A 142 12.52 3.93 2.17
C ILE A 142 11.75 2.62 1.98
N THR A 143 10.43 2.66 2.12
CA THR A 143 9.58 1.50 1.82
C THR A 143 8.82 1.74 0.52
N LEU A 144 8.80 0.74 -0.34
CA LEU A 144 8.16 0.77 -1.65
C LEU A 144 7.10 -0.34 -1.74
N SER A 145 5.88 0.03 -2.11
CA SER A 145 4.84 -0.90 -2.54
C SER A 145 4.20 -0.39 -3.82
N ILE A 146 4.52 -1.02 -4.95
CA ILE A 146 4.08 -0.59 -6.28
C ILE A 146 4.00 -1.82 -7.21
N GLY A 147 3.22 -1.71 -8.28
CA GLY A 147 3.06 -2.74 -9.30
C GLY A 147 1.67 -3.38 -9.33
N GLY A 148 0.87 -3.27 -8.26
CA GLY A 148 -0.51 -3.78 -8.25
C GLY A 148 -1.38 -3.13 -9.33
N ASN A 149 -1.28 -1.81 -9.48
CA ASN A 149 -2.00 -1.07 -10.52
C ASN A 149 -1.43 -1.34 -11.93
N ASP A 150 -0.11 -1.55 -12.07
CA ASP A 150 0.52 -1.95 -13.34
C ASP A 150 0.02 -3.33 -13.83
N LEU A 151 -0.36 -4.21 -12.90
CA LEU A 151 -0.99 -5.50 -13.19
C LEU A 151 -2.50 -5.38 -13.49
N GLY A 152 -3.12 -4.23 -13.21
CA GLY A 152 -4.56 -4.02 -13.31
C GLY A 152 -5.36 -4.77 -12.23
N PHE A 153 -4.83 -4.85 -11.01
CA PHE A 153 -5.47 -5.60 -9.92
C PHE A 153 -6.87 -5.09 -9.55
N ALA A 154 -7.14 -3.79 -9.72
CA ALA A 154 -8.48 -3.23 -9.56
C ALA A 154 -9.48 -3.84 -10.57
N ASP A 155 -9.08 -3.97 -11.83
CA ASP A 155 -9.91 -4.59 -12.89
C ASP A 155 -10.15 -6.08 -12.61
N VAL A 156 -9.15 -6.79 -12.05
CA VAL A 156 -9.30 -8.18 -11.61
C VAL A 156 -10.40 -8.28 -10.56
N ILE A 157 -10.34 -7.46 -9.50
CA ILE A 157 -11.36 -7.42 -8.46
C ILE A 157 -12.73 -7.10 -9.07
N GLU A 158 -12.82 -6.05 -9.88
CA GLU A 158 -14.07 -5.61 -10.49
C GLU A 158 -14.70 -6.70 -11.36
N THR A 159 -13.88 -7.41 -12.16
CA THR A 159 -14.35 -8.51 -12.99
C THR A 159 -14.90 -9.64 -12.14
N CYS A 160 -14.16 -10.10 -11.13
CA CYS A 160 -14.63 -11.18 -10.25
C CYS A 160 -15.90 -10.81 -9.49
N VAL A 161 -16.04 -9.56 -9.05
CA VAL A 161 -17.26 -9.06 -8.42
C VAL A 161 -18.44 -9.06 -9.39
N LYS A 162 -18.25 -8.61 -10.64
CA LYS A 162 -19.29 -8.63 -11.67
C LYS A 162 -19.69 -10.05 -12.06
N ASP A 163 -18.71 -10.94 -12.19
CA ASP A 163 -18.94 -12.36 -12.50
C ASP A 163 -19.73 -13.06 -11.41
N TYR A 164 -19.52 -12.69 -10.14
CA TYR A 164 -20.35 -13.14 -9.04
C TYR A 164 -21.78 -12.56 -9.08
N LEU A 165 -21.91 -11.24 -9.27
CA LEU A 165 -23.19 -10.54 -9.10
C LEU A 165 -24.13 -10.63 -10.31
N ILE A 166 -23.56 -10.69 -11.52
CA ILE A 166 -24.29 -10.49 -12.78
C ILE A 166 -24.26 -11.76 -13.63
N TRP A 167 -23.07 -12.33 -13.83
CA TRP A 167 -22.86 -13.37 -14.84
C TRP A 167 -22.95 -14.80 -14.30
N TYR A 168 -22.85 -14.96 -12.98
CA TYR A 168 -22.82 -16.25 -12.29
C TYR A 168 -21.76 -17.20 -12.84
N SER A 169 -20.58 -16.66 -13.13
CA SER A 169 -19.39 -17.34 -13.66
C SER A 169 -18.18 -17.11 -12.77
N TYR A 170 -17.12 -17.89 -12.99
CA TYR A 170 -15.81 -17.65 -12.36
C TYR A 170 -15.00 -16.68 -13.24
N CYS A 171 -14.13 -15.89 -12.61
CA CYS A 171 -13.24 -14.95 -13.31
C CYS A 171 -11.80 -15.48 -13.46
N TYR A 172 -11.42 -16.48 -12.66
CA TYR A 172 -10.00 -16.76 -12.40
C TYR A 172 -9.19 -17.15 -13.63
N ASP A 173 -9.80 -17.81 -14.62
CA ASP A 173 -9.14 -18.31 -15.82
C ASP A 173 -8.71 -17.15 -16.73
N ASP A 174 -9.65 -16.31 -17.13
CA ASP A 174 -9.39 -15.14 -17.97
C ASP A 174 -8.45 -14.14 -17.26
N GLN A 175 -8.66 -13.92 -15.96
CA GLN A 175 -7.85 -12.98 -15.19
C GLN A 175 -6.41 -13.49 -14.98
N GLN A 176 -6.19 -14.81 -14.85
CA GLN A 176 -4.84 -15.36 -14.74
C GLN A 176 -4.01 -15.10 -16.00
N GLU A 177 -4.61 -15.25 -17.19
CA GLU A 177 -3.92 -14.94 -18.44
C GLU A 177 -3.60 -13.44 -18.55
N ALA A 178 -4.56 -12.58 -18.23
CA ALA A 178 -4.38 -11.13 -18.25
C ALA A 178 -3.23 -10.69 -17.32
N VAL A 179 -3.20 -11.17 -16.08
CA VAL A 179 -2.12 -10.88 -15.12
C VAL A 179 -0.77 -11.41 -15.63
N ASN A 180 -0.73 -12.63 -16.16
CA ASN A 180 0.50 -13.21 -16.70
C ASN A 180 1.09 -12.36 -17.83
N SER A 181 0.23 -11.83 -18.71
CA SER A 181 0.66 -10.98 -19.83
C SER A 181 1.29 -9.66 -19.37
N ARG A 182 0.81 -9.09 -18.25
CA ARG A 182 1.26 -7.81 -17.70
C ARG A 182 2.46 -7.96 -16.76
N MET A 183 2.66 -9.15 -16.18
CA MET A 183 3.68 -9.42 -15.17
C MET A 183 5.09 -8.94 -15.56
N PRO A 184 5.62 -9.23 -16.77
CA PRO A 184 6.99 -8.82 -17.10
C PRO A 184 7.16 -7.29 -17.10
N ALA A 185 6.21 -6.56 -17.67
CA ALA A 185 6.25 -5.10 -17.73
C ALA A 185 6.09 -4.47 -16.35
N ALA A 186 5.15 -4.96 -15.54
CA ALA A 186 4.94 -4.50 -14.17
C ALA A 186 6.22 -4.66 -13.33
N MET A 187 6.84 -5.85 -13.36
CA MET A 187 8.05 -6.12 -12.58
C MET A 187 9.27 -5.32 -13.08
N ALA A 188 9.37 -5.06 -14.38
CA ALA A 188 10.36 -4.14 -14.92
C ALA A 188 10.15 -2.70 -14.38
N GLY A 189 8.89 -2.26 -14.30
CA GLY A 189 8.52 -0.98 -13.69
C GLY A 189 8.87 -0.89 -12.20
N VAL A 190 8.61 -1.94 -11.42
CA VAL A 190 9.04 -2.02 -10.00
C VAL A 190 10.56 -1.94 -9.90
N GLY A 191 11.28 -2.70 -10.73
CA GLY A 191 12.74 -2.67 -10.77
C GLY A 191 13.29 -1.26 -11.09
N LYS A 192 12.72 -0.59 -12.09
CA LYS A 192 13.09 0.79 -12.44
C LYS A 192 12.76 1.77 -11.32
N SER A 193 11.67 1.57 -10.59
CA SER A 193 11.30 2.42 -9.44
C SER A 193 12.40 2.42 -8.38
N ILE A 194 12.98 1.26 -8.09
CA ILE A 194 14.12 1.12 -7.16
C ILE A 194 15.37 1.84 -7.68
N ASP A 195 15.66 1.72 -8.98
CA ASP A 195 16.80 2.41 -9.59
C ASP A 195 16.64 3.94 -9.51
N GLU A 196 15.44 4.45 -9.76
CA GLU A 196 15.15 5.89 -9.69
C GLU A 196 15.23 6.43 -8.27
N ILE A 197 14.73 5.68 -7.28
CA ILE A 197 14.93 6.01 -5.86
C ILE A 197 16.43 6.11 -5.53
N ARG A 198 17.24 5.12 -5.95
CA ARG A 198 18.70 5.16 -5.73
C ARG A 198 19.38 6.34 -6.40
N ALA A 199 18.94 6.69 -7.59
CA ALA A 199 19.51 7.80 -8.32
C ALA A 199 19.19 9.15 -7.66
N VAL A 200 17.98 9.32 -7.10
CA VAL A 200 17.63 10.47 -6.24
C VAL A 200 18.54 10.54 -5.02
N MET A 201 18.66 9.43 -4.28
CA MET A 201 19.45 9.40 -3.05
C MET A 201 20.94 9.68 -3.31
N THR A 202 21.51 9.07 -4.36
CA THR A 202 22.88 9.34 -4.82
C THR A 202 23.07 10.83 -5.17
N ALA A 203 22.13 11.41 -5.92
CA ALA A 203 22.19 12.82 -6.29
C ALA A 203 22.08 13.76 -5.07
N ALA A 204 21.37 13.34 -4.02
CA ALA A 204 21.29 14.04 -2.74
C ALA A 204 22.50 13.79 -1.82
N GLY A 205 23.53 13.07 -2.27
CA GLY A 205 24.76 12.84 -1.51
C GLY A 205 24.72 11.67 -0.51
N TYR A 206 23.73 10.78 -0.61
CA TYR A 206 23.64 9.59 0.24
C TYR A 206 24.49 8.45 -0.32
N SER A 207 25.24 7.78 0.55
CA SER A 207 25.84 6.48 0.21
C SER A 207 24.76 5.39 0.23
N SER A 208 24.93 4.32 -0.55
CA SER A 208 24.01 3.18 -0.54
C SER A 208 23.91 2.46 0.83
N SER A 209 24.86 2.68 1.73
CA SER A 209 24.86 2.16 3.10
C SER A 209 24.18 3.07 4.13
N SER A 210 23.86 4.31 3.77
CA SER A 210 23.28 5.30 4.70
C SER A 210 21.77 5.15 4.90
N TYR A 211 21.10 4.47 3.96
CA TYR A 211 19.66 4.21 3.99
C TYR A 211 19.37 2.78 3.51
N ARG A 212 18.20 2.27 3.86
CA ARG A 212 17.69 0.96 3.40
C ARG A 212 16.48 1.15 2.51
N ILE A 213 16.35 0.29 1.50
CA ILE A 213 15.11 0.14 0.73
C ILE A 213 14.47 -1.20 1.11
N VAL A 214 13.20 -1.16 1.48
CA VAL A 214 12.34 -2.35 1.65
C VAL A 214 11.30 -2.34 0.52
N LEU A 215 11.35 -3.32 -0.37
CA LEU A 215 10.24 -3.60 -1.29
C LEU A 215 9.26 -4.53 -0.56
N GLN A 216 7.97 -4.24 -0.63
CA GLN A 216 6.97 -5.10 -0.01
C GLN A 216 5.89 -5.57 -0.96
N SER A 217 5.38 -6.79 -0.71
CA SER A 217 4.22 -7.32 -1.42
C SER A 217 2.91 -6.77 -0.86
N TYR A 218 1.78 -7.29 -1.36
CA TYR A 218 0.45 -6.96 -0.85
C TYR A 218 -0.07 -8.06 0.07
N PRO A 219 -0.94 -7.75 1.05
CA PRO A 219 -1.72 -8.73 1.79
C PRO A 219 -2.87 -9.29 0.94
N SER A 220 -3.32 -10.51 1.26
CA SER A 220 -4.56 -11.05 0.69
C SER A 220 -5.77 -10.53 1.46
N PRO A 221 -6.72 -9.80 0.84
CA PRO A 221 -7.84 -9.16 1.54
C PRO A 221 -9.05 -10.09 1.73
N ILE A 222 -9.06 -11.25 1.08
CA ILE A 222 -10.10 -12.30 1.18
C ILE A 222 -9.47 -13.64 1.56
N PRO A 223 -10.17 -14.50 2.30
CA PRO A 223 -9.67 -15.82 2.65
C PRO A 223 -10.00 -16.82 1.53
N ARG A 224 -9.60 -18.08 1.70
CA ARG A 224 -10.08 -19.18 0.85
C ARG A 224 -11.59 -19.35 0.97
N GLY A 225 -12.21 -19.97 -0.03
CA GLY A 225 -13.64 -20.24 -0.04
C GLY A 225 -14.12 -21.01 1.19
N ALA A 226 -13.36 -22.03 1.60
CA ALA A 226 -13.63 -22.84 2.79
C ALA A 226 -13.57 -22.03 4.11
N ASP A 227 -12.89 -20.90 4.12
CA ASP A 227 -12.70 -20.03 5.29
C ASP A 227 -13.64 -18.82 5.29
N MET A 228 -14.44 -18.65 4.24
CA MET A 228 -15.49 -17.61 4.17
C MET A 228 -16.69 -17.99 5.04
N ARG A 229 -17.14 -17.03 5.86
CA ARG A 229 -18.30 -17.12 6.74
C ARG A 229 -19.60 -17.37 6.00
N TYR A 230 -19.74 -16.83 4.79
CA TYR A 230 -20.96 -16.89 3.99
C TYR A 230 -20.80 -17.92 2.86
N PRO A 231 -21.80 -18.80 2.64
CA PRO A 231 -21.77 -19.72 1.50
C PRO A 231 -21.80 -18.93 0.19
N GLU A 232 -21.27 -19.52 -0.89
CA GLU A 232 -21.34 -18.89 -2.21
C GLU A 232 -22.74 -18.94 -2.83
N SER A 233 -23.66 -19.72 -2.25
CA SER A 233 -25.07 -19.77 -2.63
C SER A 233 -25.88 -18.61 -2.04
N GLY A 234 -26.82 -18.10 -2.84
CA GLY A 234 -27.63 -16.93 -2.48
C GLY A 234 -26.82 -15.64 -2.46
N TRP A 235 -27.33 -14.62 -1.76
CA TRP A 235 -26.80 -13.25 -1.82
C TRP A 235 -25.98 -12.82 -0.60
N SER A 236 -25.82 -13.71 0.40
CA SER A 236 -25.21 -13.33 1.68
C SER A 236 -23.75 -12.88 1.58
N ARG A 237 -22.98 -13.36 0.60
CA ARG A 237 -21.63 -12.83 0.30
C ARG A 237 -21.65 -11.39 -0.16
N ALA A 238 -22.64 -11.01 -0.95
CA ALA A 238 -22.80 -9.65 -1.46
C ALA A 238 -23.44 -8.73 -0.41
N ASP A 239 -24.68 -9.04 -0.02
CA ASP A 239 -25.56 -8.12 0.74
C ASP A 239 -25.12 -7.94 2.18
N THR A 240 -24.55 -9.00 2.77
CA THR A 240 -24.14 -9.02 4.18
C THR A 240 -22.62 -9.01 4.31
N GLY A 241 -21.92 -9.81 3.51
CA GLY A 241 -20.49 -10.00 3.64
C GLY A 241 -19.63 -8.89 3.04
N GLY A 242 -20.08 -8.29 1.93
CA GLY A 242 -19.24 -7.43 1.09
C GLY A 242 -18.03 -8.19 0.51
N CYS A 243 -18.20 -9.46 0.17
CA CYS A 243 -17.20 -10.31 -0.46
C CYS A 243 -17.82 -11.16 -1.60
N PRO A 244 -18.43 -10.53 -2.62
CA PRO A 244 -19.07 -11.24 -3.73
C PRO A 244 -18.02 -11.89 -4.65
N PHE A 245 -17.43 -12.99 -4.19
CA PHE A 245 -16.46 -13.80 -4.91
C PHE A 245 -16.88 -15.26 -4.83
N TRP A 246 -16.70 -16.03 -5.90
CA TRP A 246 -16.92 -17.48 -5.84
C TRP A 246 -15.80 -18.17 -5.05
N ASN A 247 -16.06 -19.39 -4.56
CA ASN A 247 -15.03 -20.18 -3.89
C ASN A 247 -13.82 -20.41 -4.79
N GLY A 248 -14.03 -20.73 -6.06
CA GLY A 248 -12.96 -20.90 -7.05
C GLY A 248 -12.10 -19.65 -7.20
N ASP A 249 -12.71 -18.47 -7.30
CA ASP A 249 -11.98 -17.20 -7.43
C ASP A 249 -11.22 -16.85 -6.15
N ALA A 250 -11.84 -17.06 -4.99
CA ALA A 250 -11.20 -16.83 -3.70
C ALA A 250 -10.00 -17.76 -3.46
N ASP A 251 -10.14 -19.04 -3.83
CA ASP A 251 -9.08 -20.03 -3.72
C ASP A 251 -7.95 -19.72 -4.71
N TRP A 252 -8.27 -19.33 -5.94
CA TRP A 252 -7.27 -18.86 -6.91
C TRP A 252 -6.53 -17.62 -6.41
N ALA A 253 -7.24 -16.61 -5.93
CA ALA A 253 -6.65 -15.38 -5.41
C ALA A 253 -5.65 -15.68 -4.28
N ARG A 254 -6.05 -16.53 -3.31
CA ARG A 254 -5.24 -16.83 -2.14
C ARG A 254 -4.10 -17.83 -2.41
N ASN A 255 -4.31 -18.83 -3.25
CA ASN A 255 -3.33 -19.91 -3.45
C ASN A 255 -2.40 -19.67 -4.64
N THR A 256 -2.83 -18.89 -5.63
CA THR A 256 -2.11 -18.73 -6.90
C THR A 256 -1.71 -17.29 -7.13
N LEU A 257 -2.68 -16.39 -7.28
CA LEU A 257 -2.42 -15.02 -7.73
C LEU A 257 -1.55 -14.21 -6.75
N VAL A 258 -1.98 -14.08 -5.49
CA VAL A 258 -1.21 -13.30 -4.49
C VAL A 258 0.17 -13.91 -4.24
N PRO A 259 0.32 -15.24 -4.09
CA PRO A 259 1.64 -15.87 -4.04
C PRO A 259 2.53 -15.62 -5.26
N GLN A 260 1.96 -15.67 -6.48
CA GLN A 260 2.69 -15.38 -7.72
C GLN A 260 3.23 -13.94 -7.72
N ILE A 261 2.38 -12.95 -7.47
CA ILE A 261 2.79 -11.54 -7.43
C ILE A 261 3.88 -11.32 -6.38
N SER A 262 3.70 -11.84 -5.16
CA SER A 262 4.70 -11.70 -4.10
C SER A 262 6.02 -12.42 -4.44
N ASN A 263 5.99 -13.55 -5.14
CA ASN A 263 7.21 -14.22 -5.59
C ASN A 263 7.96 -13.39 -6.65
N GLU A 264 7.25 -12.79 -7.62
CA GLU A 264 7.88 -11.96 -8.65
C GLU A 264 8.46 -10.66 -8.06
N LEU A 265 7.75 -10.00 -7.13
CA LEU A 265 8.30 -8.87 -6.38
C LEU A 265 9.55 -9.27 -5.58
N GLY A 266 9.56 -10.45 -4.96
CA GLY A 266 10.74 -10.98 -4.28
C GLY A 266 11.94 -11.21 -5.21
N LYS A 267 11.69 -11.68 -6.44
CA LYS A 267 12.75 -11.78 -7.46
C LYS A 267 13.30 -10.41 -7.84
N VAL A 268 12.45 -9.39 -8.00
CA VAL A 268 12.88 -8.01 -8.24
C VAL A 268 13.72 -7.49 -7.09
N ALA A 269 13.27 -7.67 -5.84
CA ALA A 269 14.02 -7.25 -4.65
C ALA A 269 15.42 -7.87 -4.62
N LYS A 270 15.50 -9.20 -4.83
CA LYS A 270 16.77 -9.94 -4.90
C LYS A 270 17.67 -9.44 -6.03
N ALA A 271 17.13 -9.26 -7.23
CA ALA A 271 17.89 -8.78 -8.39
C ALA A 271 18.41 -7.34 -8.18
N LYS A 272 17.66 -6.52 -7.46
CA LYS A 272 18.06 -5.16 -7.11
C LYS A 272 18.88 -5.08 -5.82
N GLY A 273 19.05 -6.16 -5.07
CA GLY A 273 19.76 -6.14 -3.79
C GLY A 273 19.11 -5.21 -2.77
N VAL A 274 17.77 -5.21 -2.70
CA VAL A 274 17.00 -4.53 -1.64
C VAL A 274 16.30 -5.58 -0.78
N GLN A 275 15.93 -5.23 0.44
CA GLN A 275 15.25 -6.16 1.34
C GLN A 275 13.81 -6.39 0.89
N PHE A 276 13.31 -7.63 1.00
CA PHE A 276 11.92 -7.95 0.71
C PHE A 276 11.08 -8.22 1.96
N LEU A 277 9.90 -7.59 2.03
CA LEU A 277 8.88 -7.86 3.04
C LEU A 277 7.64 -8.48 2.37
N ASP A 278 7.41 -9.76 2.61
CA ASP A 278 6.26 -10.48 2.11
C ASP A 278 5.07 -10.38 3.08
N LEU A 279 4.00 -9.78 2.59
CA LEU A 279 2.79 -9.46 3.34
C LEU A 279 1.63 -10.42 3.01
N ARG A 280 1.81 -11.40 2.12
CA ARG A 280 0.70 -12.23 1.59
C ARG A 280 -0.20 -12.86 2.67
N ASP A 281 0.40 -13.26 3.78
CA ASP A 281 -0.27 -13.97 4.88
C ASP A 281 -0.53 -13.09 6.11
N MET A 282 -0.20 -11.80 6.08
CA MET A 282 -0.30 -10.95 7.28
C MET A 282 -1.74 -10.78 7.78
N MET A 283 -2.73 -10.97 6.89
CA MET A 283 -4.16 -10.88 7.22
C MET A 283 -4.83 -12.25 7.43
N ALA A 284 -4.09 -13.36 7.52
CA ALA A 284 -4.67 -14.69 7.74
C ALA A 284 -5.67 -14.71 8.93
N GLY A 285 -6.94 -15.06 8.69
CA GLY A 285 -8.01 -15.05 9.71
C GLY A 285 -8.60 -13.66 10.01
N ARG A 286 -8.18 -12.62 9.29
CA ARG A 286 -8.60 -11.22 9.44
C ARG A 286 -9.15 -10.62 8.15
N GLU A 287 -9.17 -11.40 7.08
CA GLU A 287 -9.68 -11.02 5.77
C GLU A 287 -11.19 -10.75 5.80
N VAL A 288 -11.69 -10.04 4.79
CA VAL A 288 -13.13 -9.81 4.62
C VAL A 288 -13.84 -11.15 4.52
N CYS A 289 -14.95 -11.28 5.25
CA CYS A 289 -15.74 -12.51 5.35
C CYS A 289 -15.04 -13.70 6.00
N SER A 290 -13.86 -13.56 6.60
CA SER A 290 -13.25 -14.69 7.32
C SER A 290 -14.13 -15.16 8.49
N LYS A 291 -14.20 -16.47 8.71
CA LYS A 291 -14.90 -17.11 9.85
C LYS A 291 -14.31 -16.69 11.20
N ALA A 292 -13.04 -16.29 11.24
CA ALA A 292 -12.32 -15.96 12.47
C ALA A 292 -12.46 -14.48 12.91
N THR A 293 -13.18 -13.68 12.14
CA THR A 293 -13.41 -12.26 12.39
C THR A 293 -14.91 -11.95 12.37
N LYS A 294 -15.34 -10.69 12.52
CA LYS A 294 -16.76 -10.27 12.44
C LYS A 294 -16.89 -8.80 12.08
N GLN A 295 -18.04 -8.45 11.52
CA GLN A 295 -18.43 -7.05 11.32
C GLN A 295 -18.94 -6.43 12.63
N ALA A 296 -18.78 -5.12 12.76
CA ALA A 296 -19.32 -4.34 13.87
C ALA A 296 -20.83 -4.14 13.73
N THR A 297 -21.53 -4.07 14.86
CA THR A 297 -22.96 -3.80 14.97
C THR A 297 -23.22 -2.76 16.06
N SER A 298 -24.45 -2.26 16.17
CA SER A 298 -24.83 -1.34 17.26
C SER A 298 -24.60 -1.91 18.66
N SER A 299 -24.59 -3.23 18.81
CA SER A 299 -24.34 -3.95 20.08
C SER A 299 -22.93 -4.54 20.20
N SER A 300 -22.13 -4.52 19.13
CA SER A 300 -20.75 -5.04 19.11
C SER A 300 -19.84 -4.04 18.40
N ALA A 301 -19.17 -3.19 19.18
CA ALA A 301 -18.21 -2.22 18.67
C ALA A 301 -17.05 -2.88 17.89
N PRO A 302 -16.42 -2.16 16.94
CA PRO A 302 -15.24 -2.65 16.27
C PRO A 302 -14.07 -2.85 17.22
N SER A 303 -13.27 -3.87 16.96
CA SER A 303 -12.14 -4.26 17.80
C SER A 303 -10.99 -4.79 16.95
N ALA A 304 -9.76 -4.42 17.30
CA ALA A 304 -8.57 -4.88 16.60
C ALA A 304 -8.42 -6.41 16.61
N THR A 305 -8.97 -7.08 17.62
CA THR A 305 -8.85 -8.54 17.81
C THR A 305 -9.98 -9.34 17.18
N THR A 306 -11.08 -8.70 16.75
CA THR A 306 -12.23 -9.43 16.19
C THR A 306 -12.78 -8.83 14.90
N SER A 307 -12.36 -7.64 14.49
CA SER A 307 -12.83 -7.00 13.26
C SER A 307 -12.00 -7.43 12.04
N GLU A 308 -12.63 -7.35 10.87
CA GLU A 308 -11.95 -7.52 9.59
C GLU A 308 -10.86 -6.44 9.46
N TRP A 309 -9.72 -6.77 8.85
CA TRP A 309 -8.56 -5.87 8.69
C TRP A 309 -8.46 -5.29 7.27
N ALA A 310 -9.32 -5.72 6.36
CA ALA A 310 -9.52 -5.11 5.06
C ALA A 310 -10.94 -4.53 4.95
N ARG A 311 -11.09 -3.49 4.14
CA ARG A 311 -12.40 -2.92 3.81
C ARG A 311 -13.14 -3.89 2.90
N PHE A 312 -14.41 -4.17 3.18
CA PHE A 312 -15.23 -4.99 2.30
C PHE A 312 -15.39 -4.35 0.91
N VAL A 313 -15.97 -5.07 -0.05
CA VAL A 313 -16.35 -4.49 -1.34
C VAL A 313 -17.53 -3.54 -1.11
N ASP A 314 -17.29 -2.24 -1.31
CA ASP A 314 -18.28 -1.17 -1.17
C ASP A 314 -19.01 -0.87 -2.50
N ALA A 315 -19.11 -1.89 -3.36
CA ALA A 315 -19.84 -1.88 -4.61
C ALA A 315 -20.69 -3.15 -4.68
N GLY A 316 -22.02 -3.00 -4.70
CA GLY A 316 -22.92 -4.15 -4.74
C GLY A 316 -24.37 -3.79 -4.39
N LEU A 317 -25.11 -4.81 -3.95
CA LEU A 317 -26.52 -4.72 -3.57
C LEU A 317 -26.75 -4.11 -2.16
N SER A 318 -25.69 -3.95 -1.36
CA SER A 318 -25.75 -3.21 -0.11
C SER A 318 -25.58 -1.69 -0.35
N ALA A 319 -26.14 -0.87 0.53
CA ALA A 319 -26.00 0.58 0.43
C ALA A 319 -24.53 0.98 0.64
N SER A 320 -23.93 1.62 -0.37
CA SER A 320 -22.53 2.06 -0.35
C SER A 320 -22.24 2.97 0.85
N GLN A 321 -21.08 2.72 1.45
CA GLN A 321 -20.54 3.38 2.60
C GLN A 321 -19.14 3.88 2.27
N GLY A 322 -19.08 5.13 1.83
CA GLY A 322 -17.81 5.80 1.58
C GLY A 322 -17.48 5.88 0.10
N ASP A 323 -16.18 5.75 -0.21
CA ASP A 323 -15.70 5.80 -1.60
C ASP A 323 -15.38 4.37 -2.03
N VAL A 324 -15.93 3.95 -3.18
CA VAL A 324 -15.82 2.58 -3.70
C VAL A 324 -14.36 2.15 -3.85
N ARG A 325 -13.47 3.10 -4.16
CA ARG A 325 -12.03 2.82 -4.31
C ARG A 325 -11.42 2.15 -3.08
N GLU A 326 -11.90 2.50 -1.88
CA GLU A 326 -11.39 1.98 -0.60
C GLU A 326 -11.62 0.47 -0.43
N SER A 327 -12.44 -0.15 -1.29
CA SER A 327 -12.72 -1.58 -1.28
C SER A 327 -11.44 -2.42 -1.31
N MET A 328 -11.42 -3.51 -0.53
CA MET A 328 -10.33 -4.49 -0.46
C MET A 328 -8.98 -3.95 0.06
N HIS A 329 -8.88 -2.69 0.46
CA HIS A 329 -7.66 -2.13 1.05
C HIS A 329 -7.55 -2.44 2.54
N PRO A 330 -6.32 -2.49 3.11
CA PRO A 330 -6.13 -2.59 4.55
C PRO A 330 -6.78 -1.40 5.26
N ASN A 331 -7.71 -1.70 6.17
CA ASN A 331 -8.41 -0.69 6.95
C ASN A 331 -7.56 -0.24 8.16
N TYR A 332 -8.10 0.56 9.07
CA TYR A 332 -7.39 1.04 10.26
C TYR A 332 -6.58 -0.05 10.98
N TYR A 333 -7.17 -1.22 11.24
CA TYR A 333 -6.47 -2.29 11.95
C TYR A 333 -5.42 -2.97 11.07
N GLY A 334 -5.70 -3.16 9.77
CA GLY A 334 -4.73 -3.65 8.80
C GLY A 334 -3.51 -2.74 8.66
N GLN A 335 -3.73 -1.41 8.63
CA GLN A 335 -2.66 -0.41 8.56
C GLN A 335 -1.78 -0.39 9.82
N LEU A 336 -2.35 -0.58 11.01
CA LEU A 336 -1.57 -0.75 12.24
C LEU A 336 -0.72 -2.04 12.21
N ALA A 337 -1.28 -3.12 11.68
CA ALA A 337 -0.56 -4.39 11.52
C ALA A 337 0.60 -4.27 10.50
N LEU A 338 0.38 -3.57 9.37
CA LEU A 338 1.44 -3.21 8.42
C LEU A 338 2.55 -2.41 9.11
N GLY A 339 2.21 -1.36 9.88
CA GLY A 339 3.19 -0.57 10.61
C GLY A 339 4.02 -1.40 11.59
N ARG A 340 3.40 -2.38 12.26
CA ARG A 340 4.14 -3.33 13.10
C ARG A 340 5.08 -4.20 12.27
N CYS A 341 4.64 -4.74 11.13
CA CYS A 341 5.52 -5.49 10.23
C CYS A 341 6.74 -4.67 9.81
N LEU A 342 6.53 -3.40 9.43
CA LEU A 342 7.62 -2.52 9.04
C LEU A 342 8.60 -2.26 10.20
N ALA A 343 8.09 -2.00 11.41
CA ALA A 343 8.93 -1.83 12.60
C ALA A 343 9.75 -3.09 12.93
N LEU A 344 9.18 -4.28 12.76
CA LEU A 344 9.89 -5.54 12.94
C LEU A 344 10.98 -5.76 11.87
N VAL A 345 10.69 -5.41 10.62
CA VAL A 345 11.68 -5.51 9.52
C VAL A 345 12.78 -4.48 9.70
N TRP A 346 12.47 -3.28 10.18
CA TRP A 346 13.49 -2.30 10.55
C TRP A 346 14.49 -2.88 11.56
N ALA A 347 14.03 -3.60 12.58
CA ALA A 347 14.89 -4.26 13.57
C ALA A 347 15.70 -5.45 13.00
N LYS A 348 15.39 -5.93 11.78
CA LYS A 348 16.12 -6.99 11.07
C LYS A 348 16.77 -6.44 9.80
N PRO A 349 18.02 -5.94 9.86
CA PRO A 349 18.63 -5.21 8.75
C PRO A 349 18.95 -6.08 7.51
N THR A 350 18.90 -7.40 7.64
CA THR A 350 19.25 -8.34 6.58
C THR A 350 18.22 -9.45 6.46
N GLY A 351 18.20 -10.08 5.29
CA GLY A 351 17.32 -11.20 4.97
C GLY A 351 15.91 -10.76 4.62
N ASP A 352 15.30 -11.54 3.72
CA ASP A 352 13.90 -11.38 3.35
C ASP A 352 13.02 -11.96 4.45
N GLN A 353 11.88 -11.31 4.70
CA GLN A 353 11.00 -11.68 5.80
C GLN A 353 9.56 -11.80 5.29
N SER A 354 8.82 -12.78 5.80
CA SER A 354 7.37 -12.85 5.68
C SER A 354 6.75 -12.38 7.00
N CYS A 355 5.79 -11.46 6.94
CA CYS A 355 5.04 -11.02 8.12
C CYS A 355 3.75 -11.82 8.27
N ARG A 356 3.45 -12.22 9.51
CA ARG A 356 2.25 -13.00 9.87
C ARG A 356 1.63 -12.44 11.14
N ASN A 357 0.34 -12.72 11.34
CA ASN A 357 -0.35 -12.41 12.60
C ASN A 357 -0.47 -13.65 13.49
N THR A 358 -0.61 -13.42 14.80
CA THR A 358 -1.10 -14.41 15.75
C THR A 358 -2.63 -14.34 15.82
N ALA A 359 -3.29 -15.49 15.64
CA ALA A 359 -4.74 -15.59 15.69
C ALA A 359 -5.32 -14.99 16.99
N GLY A 360 -6.40 -14.23 16.87
CA GLY A 360 -7.07 -13.60 18.01
C GLY A 360 -6.36 -12.36 18.58
N GLN A 361 -5.14 -12.01 18.13
CA GLN A 361 -4.43 -10.82 18.59
C GLN A 361 -4.58 -9.62 17.67
N ASP A 362 -4.26 -8.44 18.19
CA ASP A 362 -4.20 -7.19 17.43
C ASP A 362 -2.83 -7.03 16.73
N ALA A 363 -2.50 -5.81 16.30
CA ALA A 363 -1.23 -5.50 15.65
C ALA A 363 0.00 -5.83 16.51
N ALA A 364 -0.09 -5.90 17.85
CA ALA A 364 1.07 -6.30 18.67
C ALA A 364 1.47 -7.77 18.43
N GLY A 365 0.51 -8.61 18.01
CA GLY A 365 0.70 -10.02 17.67
C GLY A 365 1.28 -10.28 16.27
N MET A 366 1.74 -9.25 15.55
CA MET A 366 2.48 -9.49 14.30
C MET A 366 3.88 -10.00 14.59
N TYR A 367 4.37 -10.93 13.76
CA TYR A 367 5.70 -11.51 13.84
C TYR A 367 6.29 -11.79 12.46
N LEU A 368 7.62 -11.92 12.40
CA LEU A 368 8.35 -12.21 11.18
C LEU A 368 8.81 -13.67 11.14
N VAL A 369 8.75 -14.27 9.96
CA VAL A 369 9.36 -15.55 9.60
C VAL A 369 10.37 -15.29 8.50
N ALA A 370 11.51 -16.00 8.50
CA ALA A 370 12.46 -15.92 7.41
C ALA A 370 11.81 -16.42 6.11
N LYS A 371 12.13 -15.76 4.99
CA LYS A 371 11.61 -16.09 3.67
C LYS A 371 12.60 -16.85 2.81
#